data_AF-A0A3A9FXL9-F1
#
_entry.id   AF-A0A3A9FXL9-F1
#
_cell.length_a   1.000
_cell.length_b   1.000
_cell.length_c   1.000
_cell.angle_alpha   90.00
_cell.angle_beta   90.00
_cell.angle_gamma   90.00
#
_symmetry.space_group_name_H-M   'P 1'
#
loop_
_entity.id
_entity.type
_entity.pdbx_description
1 polymer ?
#
loop_
_entity_poly.entity_id
_entity_poly.type
_entity_poly.pdbx_seq_one_letter_code
_entity_poly.pdbx_strand_id
1 'polypeptide(L)'
;MGKVTHLLKECPLCKSKFSGKGRYCKRCAILYSLLEEDTSIDAVLQAFWDHCFQCEAEIVASVELTPESLTVQCDNCGEVHVIPFEREDILRYIRSGIVREMVVD
;
A
#
# COMPACT_ATOMS: atom_id res chain seq x y z
N MET A 1 19.89 -24.59 24.60
CA MET A 1 19.78 -23.65 23.45
C MET A 1 18.30 -23.40 23.19
N GLY A 2 17.74 -22.32 23.73
CA GLY A 2 16.32 -22.00 23.59
C GLY A 2 16.01 -21.54 22.16
N LYS A 3 15.07 -22.20 21.49
CA LYS A 3 14.50 -21.72 20.23
C LYS A 3 13.80 -20.40 20.52
N VAL A 4 14.38 -19.29 20.08
CA VAL A 4 13.68 -18.00 20.03
C VAL A 4 12.61 -18.13 18.95
N THR A 5 11.41 -18.55 19.34
CA THR A 5 10.23 -18.39 18.51
C THR A 5 9.98 -16.90 18.40
N HIS A 6 10.50 -16.27 17.35
CA HIS A 6 10.06 -14.93 16.97
C HIS A 6 8.54 -15.00 16.78
N LEU A 7 7.79 -14.44 17.71
CA LEU A 7 6.33 -14.31 17.61
C LEU A 7 6.03 -13.49 16.36
N LEU A 8 5.65 -14.19 15.29
CA LEU A 8 5.17 -13.57 14.07
C LEU A 8 3.82 -12.93 14.35
N LYS A 9 3.70 -11.65 14.06
CA LYS A 9 2.44 -10.90 14.12
C LYS A 9 1.85 -10.80 12.73
N GLU A 10 0.54 -10.66 12.63
CA GLU A 10 -0.13 -10.35 11.38
C GLU A 10 -0.27 -8.83 11.23
N CYS A 11 0.09 -8.29 10.08
CA CYS A 11 -0.10 -6.89 9.76
C CYS A 11 -1.59 -6.62 9.52
N PRO A 12 -2.24 -5.69 10.22
CA PRO A 12 -3.68 -5.47 10.04
C PRO A 12 -4.03 -4.91 8.66
N LEU A 13 -3.08 -4.26 7.98
CA LEU A 13 -3.27 -3.63 6.67
C LEU A 13 -3.09 -4.63 5.51
N CYS A 14 -1.92 -5.29 5.43
CA CYS A 14 -1.61 -6.23 4.33
C CYS A 14 -1.75 -7.72 4.69
N LYS A 15 -2.30 -8.04 5.88
CA LYS A 15 -2.50 -9.41 6.42
C LYS A 15 -1.26 -10.30 6.45
N SER A 16 -0.08 -9.73 6.24
CA SER A 16 1.16 -10.50 6.15
C SER A 16 1.81 -10.73 7.50
N LYS A 17 2.42 -11.89 7.67
CA LYS A 17 3.16 -12.25 8.88
C LYS A 17 4.52 -11.56 8.91
N PHE A 18 4.84 -10.89 10.02
CA PHE A 18 6.12 -10.20 10.19
C PHE A 18 6.65 -10.33 11.62
N SER A 19 7.98 -10.23 11.76
CA SER A 19 8.65 -10.13 13.05
C SER A 19 9.05 -8.66 13.31
N GLY A 20 8.75 -8.14 14.50
CA GLY A 20 9.11 -6.76 14.82
C GLY A 20 8.37 -6.13 16.00
N LYS A 21 8.85 -4.95 16.39
CA LYS A 21 8.15 -4.04 17.31
C LYS A 21 7.19 -3.17 16.51
N GLY A 22 5.97 -2.98 17.00
CA GLY A 22 4.91 -2.22 16.33
C GLY A 22 3.67 -3.03 15.92
N ARG A 23 2.69 -2.32 15.34
CA ARG A 23 1.40 -2.84 14.85
C ARG A 23 1.45 -3.27 13.38
N TYR A 24 2.23 -2.59 12.55
CA TYR A 24 2.32 -2.82 11.10
C TYR A 24 3.66 -3.45 10.72
N CYS A 25 3.69 -4.17 9.59
CA CYS A 25 4.94 -4.61 8.98
C CYS A 25 5.77 -3.39 8.56
N LYS A 26 7.09 -3.56 8.34
CA LYS A 26 8.02 -2.46 8.06
C LYS A 26 7.52 -1.52 6.95
N ARG A 27 6.96 -2.06 5.87
CA ARG A 27 6.48 -1.27 4.71
C ARG A 27 5.12 -0.63 4.98
N CYS A 28 4.16 -1.35 5.58
CA CYS A 28 2.89 -0.75 6.00
C CYS A 28 3.04 0.32 7.10
N ALA A 29 4.06 0.22 7.96
CA ALA A 29 4.38 1.26 8.93
C ALA A 29 4.86 2.56 8.25
N ILE A 30 5.59 2.44 7.14
CA ILE A 30 5.98 3.59 6.32
C ILE A 30 4.72 4.19 5.71
N LEU A 31 3.86 3.40 5.05
CA LEU A 31 2.58 3.90 4.50
C LEU A 31 1.72 4.59 5.56
N TYR A 32 1.60 4.00 6.75
CA TYR A 32 0.87 4.58 7.89
C TYR A 32 1.40 5.96 8.26
N SER A 33 2.72 6.10 8.31
CA SER A 33 3.35 7.38 8.62
C SER A 33 3.18 8.41 7.50
N LEU A 34 2.74 8.00 6.31
CA LEU A 34 2.62 8.84 5.12
C LEU A 34 1.19 9.27 4.82
N LEU A 35 0.21 8.41 5.09
CA LEU A 35 -1.21 8.69 4.83
C LEU A 35 -1.92 9.29 6.05
N GLU A 36 -1.21 9.44 7.17
CA GLU A 36 -1.76 9.80 8.49
C GLU A 36 -2.90 8.85 8.92
N GLU A 37 -3.59 9.12 10.05
CA GLU A 37 -4.21 8.10 10.92
C GLU A 37 -5.24 7.13 10.30
N ASP A 38 -5.79 7.41 9.11
CA ASP A 38 -6.86 6.63 8.48
C ASP A 38 -6.38 5.67 7.38
N THR A 39 -5.42 4.81 7.72
CA THR A 39 -4.95 3.73 6.82
C THR A 39 -5.99 2.63 6.61
N SER A 40 -6.92 2.91 5.72
CA SER A 40 -7.71 1.90 5.01
C SER A 40 -6.98 1.47 3.74
N ILE A 41 -7.39 0.32 3.20
CA ILE A 41 -6.93 -0.13 1.88
C ILE A 41 -7.39 0.87 0.80
N ASP A 42 -8.56 1.51 0.98
CA ASP A 42 -9.08 2.54 0.06
C ASP A 42 -8.18 3.78 0.00
N ALA A 43 -7.71 4.27 1.16
CA ALA A 43 -6.77 5.39 1.20
C ALA A 43 -5.45 5.07 0.49
N VAL A 44 -4.96 3.83 0.64
CA VAL A 44 -3.78 3.36 -0.11
C VAL A 44 -4.10 3.30 -1.60
N LEU A 45 -5.26 2.79 -2.00
CA LEU A 45 -5.64 2.73 -3.41
C LEU A 45 -5.68 4.14 -4.02
N GLN A 46 -6.36 5.10 -3.39
CA GLN A 46 -6.47 6.48 -3.88
C GLN A 46 -5.11 7.19 -4.02
N ALA A 47 -4.13 6.83 -3.19
CA ALA A 47 -2.79 7.43 -3.27
C ALA A 47 -1.95 6.90 -4.44
N PHE A 48 -2.27 5.71 -4.97
CA PHE A 48 -1.43 5.01 -5.96
C PHE A 48 -2.17 4.68 -7.27
N TRP A 49 -3.50 4.82 -7.29
CA TRP A 49 -4.34 4.53 -8.44
C TRP A 49 -5.12 5.76 -8.86
N ASP A 50 -4.91 6.16 -10.12
CA ASP A 50 -5.65 7.23 -10.78
C ASP A 50 -6.58 6.62 -11.84
N HIS A 51 -5.99 5.94 -12.82
CA HIS A 51 -6.72 5.26 -13.89
C HIS A 51 -6.00 3.99 -14.35
N CYS A 52 -6.72 3.12 -15.04
CA CYS A 52 -6.15 1.97 -15.73
C CYS A 52 -5.31 2.41 -16.94
N PHE A 53 -4.02 2.07 -16.98
CA PHE A 53 -3.15 2.44 -18.10
C PHE A 53 -3.58 1.86 -19.47
N GLN A 54 -4.43 0.84 -19.47
CA GLN A 54 -4.88 0.18 -20.70
C GLN A 54 -6.17 0.77 -21.26
N CYS A 55 -7.11 1.17 -20.40
CA CYS A 55 -8.45 1.59 -20.83
C CYS A 55 -8.93 2.91 -20.21
N GLU A 56 -8.06 3.57 -19.44
CA GLU A 56 -8.28 4.85 -18.76
C GLU A 56 -9.43 4.85 -17.73
N ALA A 57 -10.02 3.68 -17.46
CA ALA A 57 -11.10 3.55 -16.49
C ALA A 57 -10.56 3.64 -15.05
N GLU A 58 -11.29 4.34 -14.20
CA GLU A 58 -10.95 4.52 -12.77
C GLU A 58 -11.53 3.40 -11.89
N ILE A 59 -12.42 2.56 -12.44
CA ILE A 59 -13.12 1.49 -11.72
C ILE A 59 -12.24 0.29 -11.42
N VAL A 60 -12.26 -0.13 -10.16
CA VAL A 60 -11.44 -1.22 -9.61
C VAL A 60 -12.33 -2.40 -9.21
N ALA A 61 -12.01 -3.59 -9.71
CA ALA A 61 -12.69 -4.83 -9.37
C ALA A 61 -12.18 -5.42 -8.06
N SER A 62 -10.86 -5.40 -7.88
CA SER A 62 -10.21 -5.92 -6.69
C SER A 62 -8.90 -5.20 -6.41
N VAL A 63 -8.54 -5.16 -5.13
CA VAL A 63 -7.28 -4.60 -4.66
C VAL A 63 -6.66 -5.53 -3.62
N GLU A 64 -5.37 -5.78 -3.75
CA GLU A 64 -4.60 -6.58 -2.80
C GLU A 64 -3.33 -5.85 -2.43
N LEU A 65 -3.15 -5.57 -1.14
CA LEU A 65 -1.91 -5.03 -0.62
C LEU A 65 -1.10 -6.14 0.04
N THR A 66 0.09 -6.38 -0.50
CA THR A 66 1.08 -7.27 0.10
C THR A 66 2.17 -6.43 0.78
N PRO A 67 3.16 -7.04 1.46
CA PRO A 67 4.32 -6.29 1.90
C PRO A 67 5.08 -5.73 0.70
N GLU A 68 5.03 -6.39 -0.46
CA GLU A 68 5.94 -6.11 -1.57
C GLU A 68 5.36 -5.18 -2.63
N SER A 69 4.03 -5.21 -2.81
CA SER A 69 3.31 -4.53 -3.88
C SER A 69 1.86 -4.22 -3.50
N LEU A 70 1.27 -3.28 -4.23
CA LEU A 70 -0.17 -3.09 -4.37
C LEU A 70 -0.58 -3.65 -5.72
N THR A 71 -1.47 -4.63 -5.73
CA THR A 71 -2.07 -5.19 -6.93
C THR A 71 -3.47 -4.62 -7.09
N VAL A 72 -3.77 -4.05 -8.25
CA VAL A 72 -5.07 -3.48 -8.59
C VAL A 72 -5.58 -4.16 -9.86
N GLN A 73 -6.81 -4.65 -9.85
CA GLN A 73 -7.47 -5.19 -11.04
C GLN A 73 -8.51 -4.20 -11.56
N CYS A 74 -8.39 -3.80 -12.82
CA CYS A 74 -9.37 -2.94 -13.47
C CYS A 74 -10.67 -3.71 -13.74
N ASP A 75 -11.81 -3.13 -13.36
CA ASP A 75 -13.13 -3.74 -13.58
C ASP A 75 -13.60 -3.67 -15.03
N ASN A 76 -13.13 -2.66 -15.78
CA ASN A 76 -13.55 -2.46 -17.16
C ASN A 76 -12.90 -3.45 -18.15
N CYS A 77 -11.57 -3.59 -18.08
CA CYS A 77 -10.81 -4.39 -19.05
C CYS A 77 -10.19 -5.67 -18.46
N GLY A 78 -10.26 -5.84 -17.13
CA GLY A 78 -9.67 -6.99 -16.43
C GLY A 78 -8.15 -6.92 -16.25
N GLU A 79 -7.49 -5.87 -16.74
CA GLU A 79 -6.04 -5.70 -16.63
C GLU A 79 -5.61 -5.65 -15.16
N VAL A 80 -4.50 -6.33 -14.85
CA VAL A 80 -3.92 -6.38 -13.51
C VAL A 80 -2.66 -5.53 -13.45
N HIS A 81 -2.70 -4.50 -12.61
CA HIS A 81 -1.58 -3.60 -12.38
C HIS A 81 -0.89 -3.95 -11.07
N VAL A 82 0.41 -4.24 -11.16
CA VAL A 82 1.25 -4.52 -9.98
C VAL A 82 2.15 -3.31 -9.74
N ILE A 83 1.84 -2.56 -8.69
CA ILE A 83 2.59 -1.37 -8.29
C ILE A 83 3.59 -1.80 -7.20
N PRO A 84 4.90 -1.77 -7.46
CA PRO A 84 5.90 -2.14 -6.46
C PRO A 84 5.87 -1.17 -5.28
N PHE A 85 5.88 -1.72 -4.07
CA PHE A 85 5.88 -0.98 -2.81
C PHE A 85 7.26 -1.02 -2.16
N GLU A 86 8.30 -0.74 -2.95
CA GLU A 86 9.62 -0.54 -2.37
C GLU A 86 9.68 0.79 -1.63
N ARG A 87 10.56 0.86 -0.64
CA ARG A 87 10.75 2.10 0.13
C ARG A 87 11.08 3.27 -0.80
N GLU A 88 11.86 3.02 -1.84
CA GLU A 88 12.28 4.05 -2.78
C GLU A 88 11.13 4.54 -3.67
N ASP A 89 10.25 3.65 -4.12
CA ASP A 89 9.07 4.02 -4.91
C ASP A 89 8.09 4.83 -4.06
N ILE A 90 7.82 4.38 -2.83
CA ILE A 90 7.01 5.12 -1.86
C ILE A 90 7.61 6.51 -1.63
N LEU A 91 8.93 6.61 -1.41
CA LEU A 91 9.61 7.88 -1.22
C LEU A 91 9.64 8.75 -2.49
N ARG A 92 9.67 8.15 -3.68
CA ARG A 92 9.65 8.85 -4.97
C ARG A 92 8.27 9.45 -5.22
N TYR A 93 7.19 8.73 -4.92
CA TYR A 93 5.83 9.25 -4.97
C TYR A 93 5.66 10.49 -4.06
N ILE A 94 6.27 10.49 -2.87
CA ILE A 94 6.30 11.66 -1.97
C ILE A 94 7.01 12.84 -2.62
N ARG A 95 8.23 12.63 -3.17
CA ARG A 95 9.02 13.72 -3.75
C ARG A 95 8.43 14.31 -5.02
N SER A 96 7.68 13.52 -5.78
CA SER A 96 7.00 13.98 -6.99
C SER A 96 5.73 14.78 -6.72
N GLY A 97 5.31 14.96 -5.46
CA GLY A 97 4.11 15.74 -5.11
C GLY A 97 2.79 15.11 -5.55
N ILE A 98 2.78 13.80 -5.84
CA ILE A 98 1.57 13.05 -6.23
C ILE A 98 0.67 12.79 -5.00
N VAL A 99 1.23 12.87 -3.79
CA VAL A 99 0.44 13.22 -2.59
C VAL A 99 0.04 14.69 -2.76
N ARG A 100 -0.94 14.93 -3.63
CA ARG A 100 -1.55 16.23 -3.86
C ARG A 100 -2.03 16.77 -2.51
N GLU A 101 -1.42 17.87 -2.09
CA GLU A 101 -2.06 18.96 -1.35
C GLU A 101 -3.21 18.55 -0.40
N MET A 102 -2.90 17.87 0.72
CA MET A 102 -3.77 17.89 1.91
C MET A 102 -3.39 19.01 2.88
N VAL A 103 -3.01 20.16 2.32
CA VAL A 103 -2.85 21.46 3.00
C VAL A 103 -3.15 22.44 1.84
N VAL A 104 -4.29 23.11 1.71
CA VAL A 104 -4.99 24.02 2.64
C VAL A 104 -6.39 24.31 2.04
N ASP A 105 -7.46 24.20 2.82
CA ASP A 105 -8.32 25.34 3.25
C ASP A 105 -9.14 24.93 4.49
#